data_AF-A0A402AUT3-F1
#
_entry.id   AF-A0A402AUT3-F1
#
_cell.length_a   1.000
_cell.length_b   1.000
_cell.length_c   1.000
_cell.angle_alpha   90.00
_cell.angle_beta   90.00
_cell.angle_gamma   90.00
#
_symmetry.space_group_name_H-M   'P 1'
#
loop_
_entity.id
_entity.type
_entity.pdbx_description
1 polymer ?
#
loop_
_entity_poly.entity_id
_entity_poly.type
_entity_poly.pdbx_seq_one_letter_code
_entity_poly.pdbx_strand_id
1 'polypeptide(L)'
;MTQITQTRMHIGPIQIGIIVCALATALIHLYAAVQPGEDLRTWFILNCIGYLVLLAALFLPQLLAYHRLINYVLIAYTAITIIMWFLIGLPSEPIGYVTKIIEVALIAFLVAEDLQGRRHSSTFSA
;
A
#
# COMPACT_ATOMS: atom_id res chain seq x y z
N MET A 1 -14.15 -2.00 -39.11
CA MET A 1 -12.81 -1.76 -38.51
C MET A 1 -13.00 -1.41 -37.05
N THR A 2 -12.79 -2.37 -36.15
CA THR A 2 -13.00 -2.19 -34.70
C THR A 2 -11.71 -1.63 -34.10
N GLN A 3 -11.71 -0.35 -33.74
CA GLN A 3 -10.62 0.25 -32.97
C GLN A 3 -10.62 -0.36 -31.58
N ILE A 4 -9.73 -1.33 -31.34
CA ILE A 4 -9.47 -1.84 -30.00
C ILE A 4 -8.69 -0.74 -29.28
N THR A 5 -9.38 0.06 -28.46
CA THR A 5 -8.78 1.05 -27.59
C THR A 5 -7.83 0.32 -26.63
N GLN A 6 -6.54 0.30 -26.98
CA GLN A 6 -5.47 -0.13 -26.09
C GLN A 6 -5.44 0.83 -24.90
N THR A 7 -6.07 0.44 -23.80
CA THR A 7 -5.92 1.14 -22.52
C THR A 7 -4.54 0.79 -22.00
N ARG A 8 -3.53 1.51 -22.46
CA ARG A 8 -2.15 1.34 -22.02
C ARG A 8 -2.11 1.67 -20.52
N MET A 9 -1.97 0.67 -19.66
CA MET A 9 -1.70 0.90 -18.24
C MET A 9 -0.35 1.60 -18.15
N HIS A 10 -0.37 2.93 -18.05
CA HIS A 10 0.86 3.70 -17.94
C HIS A 10 1.26 3.69 -16.46
N ILE A 11 2.08 2.71 -16.07
CA ILE A 11 2.57 2.63 -14.70
C ILE A 11 3.57 3.75 -14.47
N GLY A 12 3.13 4.79 -13.75
CA GLY A 12 3.97 5.93 -13.41
C GLY A 12 4.99 5.61 -12.30
N PRO A 13 6.04 6.42 -12.13
CA PRO A 13 7.05 6.19 -11.09
C PRO A 13 6.47 6.13 -9.67
N ILE A 14 5.38 6.87 -9.38
CA ILE A 14 4.68 6.79 -8.09
C ILE A 14 4.02 5.42 -7.89
N GLN A 15 3.39 4.87 -8.92
CA GLN A 15 2.77 3.55 -8.85
C GLN A 15 3.80 2.46 -8.62
N ILE A 16 4.98 2.57 -9.25
CA ILE A 16 6.12 1.69 -8.96
C ILE A 16 6.51 1.81 -7.48
N GLY A 17 6.60 3.04 -6.95
CA GLY A 17 6.86 3.29 -5.53
C GLY A 17 5.84 2.61 -4.61
N ILE A 18 4.54 2.75 -4.90
CA ILE A 18 3.45 2.10 -4.15
C ILE A 18 3.62 0.59 -4.17
N ILE A 19 3.82 0.01 -5.36
CA ILE A 19 3.96 -1.45 -5.54
C ILE A 19 5.17 -1.96 -4.75
N VAL A 20 6.33 -1.32 -4.90
CA VAL A 20 7.57 -1.75 -4.23
C VAL A 20 7.42 -1.64 -2.71
N CYS A 21 6.92 -0.52 -2.18
CA CYS A 21 6.78 -0.35 -0.74
C CYS A 21 5.74 -1.30 -0.14
N ALA A 22 4.59 -1.49 -0.80
CA ALA A 22 3.55 -2.41 -0.32
C ALA A 22 4.02 -3.87 -0.34
N LEU A 23 4.68 -4.31 -1.42
CA LEU A 23 5.22 -5.66 -1.49
C LEU A 23 6.35 -5.89 -0.49
N ALA A 24 7.27 -4.94 -0.34
CA ALA A 24 8.32 -5.03 0.67
C ALA A 24 7.72 -5.16 2.08
N THR A 25 6.70 -4.35 2.40
CA THR A 25 5.99 -4.41 3.68
C THR A 25 5.32 -5.77 3.89
N ALA A 26 4.59 -6.28 2.89
CA ALA A 26 3.94 -7.59 2.96
C ALA A 26 4.94 -8.73 3.19
N LEU A 27 6.08 -8.70 2.48
CA LEU A 27 7.14 -9.69 2.62
C LEU A 27 7.80 -9.66 4.01
N ILE A 28 8.02 -8.46 4.58
CA ILE A 28 8.56 -8.34 5.94
C ILE A 28 7.57 -8.88 6.97
N HIS A 29 6.27 -8.63 6.80
CA HIS A 29 5.25 -9.20 7.69
C HIS A 29 5.18 -10.73 7.56
N LEU A 30 5.30 -11.26 6.34
CA LEU A 30 5.41 -12.71 6.14
C LEU A 30 6.66 -13.29 6.80
N TYR A 31 7.79 -12.60 6.69
CA TYR A 31 9.04 -12.97 7.35
C TYR A 31 8.91 -12.99 8.88
N ALA A 32 8.28 -11.98 9.48
CA ALA A 32 8.00 -11.94 10.92
C ALA A 32 7.06 -13.10 11.31
N ALA A 33 6.02 -13.34 10.53
CA ALA A 33 5.06 -14.43 10.77
C ALA A 33 5.68 -15.84 10.72
N VAL A 34 6.83 -16.04 10.08
CA VAL A 34 7.50 -17.36 10.05
C VAL A 34 8.59 -17.51 11.11
N GLN A 35 8.89 -16.46 11.90
CA GLN A 35 9.89 -16.56 12.95
C GLN A 35 9.45 -17.54 14.07
N PRO A 36 10.39 -18.33 14.64
CA PRO A 36 10.13 -19.14 15.81
C PRO A 36 9.78 -18.26 17.02
N GLY A 37 8.79 -18.68 17.82
CA GLY A 37 8.43 -17.95 19.06
C GLY A 37 7.68 -16.63 18.85
N GLU A 38 7.30 -16.29 17.61
CA GLU A 38 6.49 -15.10 17.35
C GLU A 38 5.05 -15.27 17.86
N ASP A 39 4.69 -14.47 18.86
CA ASP A 39 3.39 -14.45 19.53
C ASP A 39 2.31 -13.74 18.69
N LEU A 40 2.68 -12.76 17.87
CA LEU A 40 1.76 -11.99 17.02
C LEU A 40 1.60 -12.57 15.61
N ARG A 41 1.97 -13.84 15.42
CA ARG A 41 1.99 -14.53 14.11
C ARG A 41 0.73 -14.32 13.27
N THR A 42 -0.44 -14.52 13.88
CA THR A 42 -1.73 -14.35 13.18
C THR A 42 -1.90 -12.92 12.67
N TRP A 43 -1.52 -11.92 13.47
CA TRP A 43 -1.60 -10.51 13.07
C TRP A 43 -0.65 -10.19 11.92
N PHE A 44 0.57 -10.74 11.94
CA PHE A 44 1.52 -10.58 10.85
C PHE A 44 1.02 -11.22 9.54
N ILE A 45 0.40 -12.41 9.60
CA ILE A 45 -0.22 -13.05 8.42
C ILE A 45 -1.36 -12.19 7.88
N LEU A 46 -2.25 -11.70 8.76
CA LEU A 46 -3.34 -10.81 8.36
C LEU A 46 -2.82 -9.53 7.73
N ASN A 47 -1.71 -8.96 8.23
CA ASN A 47 -1.06 -7.81 7.62
C ASN A 47 -0.52 -8.12 6.23
N CYS A 48 0.20 -9.22 6.05
CA CYS A 48 0.67 -9.65 4.73
C CYS A 48 -0.50 -9.76 3.74
N ILE A 49 -1.57 -10.45 4.11
CA ILE A 49 -2.76 -10.62 3.27
C ILE A 49 -3.42 -9.26 2.98
N GLY A 50 -3.58 -8.42 4.00
CA GLY A 50 -4.20 -7.10 3.87
C GLY A 50 -3.48 -6.20 2.86
N TYR A 51 -2.14 -6.13 2.94
CA TYR A 51 -1.33 -5.39 1.97
C TYR A 51 -1.48 -5.93 0.55
N LEU A 52 -1.41 -7.26 0.36
CA LEU A 52 -1.51 -7.87 -0.97
C LEU A 52 -2.90 -7.67 -1.59
N VAL A 53 -3.96 -7.85 -0.79
CA VAL A 53 -5.34 -7.70 -1.26
C VAL A 53 -5.63 -6.24 -1.63
N LEU A 54 -5.26 -5.29 -0.77
CA LEU A 54 -5.48 -3.86 -1.05
C LEU A 54 -4.63 -3.37 -2.22
N LEU A 55 -3.39 -3.84 -2.34
CA LEU A 55 -2.53 -3.54 -3.48
C LEU A 55 -3.14 -4.08 -4.78
N ALA A 56 -3.58 -5.35 -4.79
CA ALA A 56 -4.24 -5.93 -5.95
C ALA A 56 -5.53 -5.17 -6.32
N ALA A 57 -6.33 -4.81 -5.32
CA ALA A 57 -7.56 -4.06 -5.50
C ALA A 57 -7.32 -2.67 -6.12
N LEU A 58 -6.21 -2.01 -5.76
CA LEU A 58 -5.85 -0.68 -6.28
C LEU A 58 -5.62 -0.70 -7.81
N PHE A 59 -5.08 -1.80 -8.34
CA PHE A 59 -4.77 -1.93 -9.77
C PHE A 59 -5.80 -2.75 -10.56
N LEU A 60 -6.89 -3.20 -9.92
CA LEU A 60 -7.89 -4.03 -10.55
C LEU A 60 -8.85 -3.17 -11.40
N PRO A 61 -9.00 -3.40 -12.73
CA PRO A 61 -9.80 -2.54 -13.60
C PRO A 61 -11.29 -2.52 -13.22
N GLN A 62 -11.80 -3.60 -12.64
CA GLN A 62 -13.17 -3.71 -12.14
C GLN A 62 -13.44 -2.76 -10.96
N LEU A 63 -12.41 -2.29 -10.26
CA LEU A 63 -12.51 -1.45 -9.07
C LEU A 63 -12.07 0.00 -9.31
N LEU A 64 -11.86 0.41 -10.57
CA LEU A 64 -11.43 1.78 -10.91
C LEU A 64 -12.36 2.86 -10.34
N ALA A 65 -13.66 2.60 -10.30
CA ALA A 65 -14.64 3.52 -9.70
C ALA A 65 -14.40 3.76 -8.19
N TYR A 66 -13.79 2.79 -7.50
CA TYR A 66 -13.46 2.83 -6.08
C TYR A 66 -11.98 3.10 -5.81
N HIS A 67 -11.17 3.39 -6.84
CA HIS A 67 -9.72 3.55 -6.72
C HIS A 67 -9.33 4.52 -5.58
N ARG A 68 -9.98 5.69 -5.51
CA ARG A 68 -9.72 6.68 -4.45
C ARG A 68 -10.06 6.14 -3.05
N LEU A 69 -11.17 5.42 -2.92
CA LEU A 69 -11.55 4.82 -1.64
C LEU A 69 -10.53 3.76 -1.22
N ILE A 70 -10.12 2.89 -2.15
CA ILE A 70 -9.12 1.84 -1.89
C ILE A 70 -7.77 2.45 -1.50
N ASN A 71 -7.34 3.52 -2.17
CA ASN A 71 -6.14 4.28 -1.82
C ASN A 71 -6.23 4.79 -0.37
N TYR A 72 -7.33 5.43 0.03
CA TYR A 72 -7.51 5.87 1.42
C TYR A 72 -7.58 4.73 2.42
N VAL A 73 -8.20 3.61 2.08
CA VAL A 73 -8.23 2.42 2.92
C VAL A 73 -6.81 1.89 3.13
N LEU A 74 -5.98 1.83 2.08
CA LEU A 74 -4.58 1.41 2.19
C LEU A 74 -3.74 2.38 3.03
N ILE A 75 -3.98 3.69 2.93
CA ILE A 75 -3.37 4.70 3.81
C ILE A 75 -3.76 4.44 5.27
N ALA A 76 -5.07 4.33 5.56
CA ALA A 76 -5.58 4.13 6.90
C ALA A 76 -5.07 2.81 7.50
N TYR A 77 -5.07 1.75 6.71
CA TYR A 77 -4.53 0.44 7.09
C TYR A 77 -3.05 0.54 7.48
N THR A 78 -2.24 1.18 6.64
CA THR A 78 -0.81 1.39 6.90
C THR A 78 -0.57 2.27 8.13
N ALA A 79 -1.40 3.29 8.36
CA ALA A 79 -1.31 4.08 9.58
C ALA A 79 -1.61 3.25 10.84
N ILE A 80 -2.59 2.34 10.76
CA ILE A 80 -2.93 1.42 11.86
C ILE A 80 -1.76 0.47 12.14
N THR A 81 -1.08 -0.09 11.13
CA THR A 81 0.07 -0.98 11.36
C THR A 81 1.25 -0.26 12.02
N ILE A 82 1.47 1.03 11.71
CA ILE A 82 2.46 1.87 12.38
C ILE A 82 2.06 2.06 13.85
N ILE A 83 0.82 2.51 14.11
CA ILE A 83 0.34 2.76 15.48
C ILE A 83 0.41 1.50 16.32
N MET A 84 -0.09 0.38 15.80
CA MET A 84 -0.14 -0.89 16.51
C MET A 84 1.26 -1.42 16.85
N TRP A 85 2.24 -1.18 15.97
CA TRP A 85 3.64 -1.52 16.27
C TRP A 85 4.18 -0.79 17.50
N PHE A 86 3.84 0.49 17.69
CA PHE A 86 4.22 1.23 18.90
C PHE A 86 3.49 0.74 20.17
N LEU A 87 2.24 0.30 20.03
CA LEU A 87 1.41 -0.10 21.17
C LEU A 87 1.72 -1.50 21.69
N ILE A 88 1.88 -2.48 20.78
CA ILE A 88 2.00 -3.91 21.15
C ILE A 88 3.21 -4.60 20.51
N GLY A 89 3.88 -3.99 19.54
CA GLY A 89 4.97 -4.60 18.79
C GLY A 89 6.32 -4.61 19.51
N LEU A 90 6.42 -3.98 20.69
CA LEU A 90 7.63 -3.89 21.52
C LEU A 90 8.88 -3.49 20.70
N PRO A 91 9.06 -2.21 20.32
CA PRO A 91 10.09 -1.75 19.39
C PRO A 91 11.55 -2.02 19.82
N SER A 92 12.05 -3.24 19.63
CA SER A 92 13.43 -3.63 19.95
C SER A 92 14.26 -3.99 18.71
N GLU A 93 13.61 -4.46 17.64
CA GLU A 93 14.30 -5.02 16.50
C GLU A 93 14.55 -3.99 15.37
N PRO A 94 15.78 -3.92 14.81
CA PRO A 94 16.13 -3.00 13.72
C PRO A 94 15.22 -3.12 12.49
N ILE A 95 14.78 -4.34 12.16
CA ILE A 95 13.89 -4.60 11.02
C ILE A 95 12.52 -3.93 11.19
N GLY A 96 12.04 -3.76 12.42
CA GLY A 96 10.81 -3.06 12.72
C GLY A 96 10.87 -1.59 12.29
N TYR A 97 11.97 -0.90 12.62
CA TYR A 97 12.18 0.49 12.23
C TYR A 97 12.27 0.66 10.71
N VAL A 98 12.98 -0.24 10.03
CA VAL A 98 13.06 -0.23 8.55
C VAL A 98 11.66 -0.40 7.94
N THR A 99 10.87 -1.31 8.49
CA THR A 99 9.48 -1.52 8.04
C THR A 99 8.64 -0.25 8.18
N LYS A 100 8.75 0.45 9.32
CA LYS A 100 8.01 1.72 9.52
C LYS A 100 8.43 2.81 8.54
N ILE A 101 9.72 2.89 8.18
CA ILE A 101 10.19 3.84 7.15
C ILE A 101 9.55 3.53 5.80
N ILE A 102 9.48 2.25 5.43
CA ILE A 102 8.85 1.81 4.18
C ILE A 102 7.34 2.10 4.19
N GLU A 103 6.66 1.85 5.30
CA GLU A 103 5.23 2.17 5.48
C GLU A 103 4.94 3.68 5.38
N VAL A 104 5.80 4.53 5.96
CA VAL A 104 5.70 5.98 5.83
C VAL A 104 5.92 6.42 4.37
N ALA A 105 6.90 5.83 3.68
CA ALA A 105 7.12 6.08 2.26
C ALA A 105 5.92 5.66 1.40
N LEU A 106 5.30 4.52 1.72
CA LEU A 106 4.07 4.05 1.06
C LEU A 106 2.93 5.07 1.22
N ILE A 107 2.70 5.56 2.43
CA ILE A 107 1.68 6.61 2.68
C ILE A 107 2.00 7.86 1.86
N ALA A 108 3.26 8.30 1.83
CA ALA A 108 3.66 9.48 1.06
C ALA A 108 3.39 9.31 -0.44
N PHE A 109 3.68 8.13 -1.02
CA PHE A 109 3.35 7.85 -2.42
C PHE A 109 1.85 7.81 -2.69
N LEU A 110 1.05 7.19 -1.81
CA LEU A 110 -0.41 7.13 -1.95
C LEU A 110 -1.05 8.53 -1.90
N VAL A 111 -0.57 9.38 -1.00
CA VAL A 111 -1.01 10.79 -0.91
C VAL A 111 -0.58 11.57 -2.16
N ALA A 112 0.65 11.39 -2.62
CA ALA A 112 1.14 12.06 -3.83
C ALA A 112 0.33 11.66 -5.08
N GLU A 113 -0.07 10.39 -5.20
CA GLU A 113 -0.95 9.90 -6.27
C GLU A 113 -2.31 10.59 -6.25
N ASP A 114 -2.99 10.67 -5.09
CA ASP A 114 -4.30 11.33 -5.00
C ASP A 114 -4.19 12.83 -5.30
N LEU A 115 -3.12 13.49 -4.84
CA LEU A 115 -2.86 14.90 -5.14
C LEU A 115 -2.64 15.13 -6.64
N GLN A 116 -1.91 14.24 -7.33
CA GLN A 116 -1.75 14.32 -8.79
C GLN A 116 -3.08 14.14 -9.51
N GLY A 117 -3.89 13.14 -9.12
CA GLY A 117 -5.21 12.93 -9.72
C GLY A 117 -6.15 14.14 -9.61
N ARG A 118 -6.08 14.88 -8.48
CA ARG A 118 -6.84 16.13 -8.28
C ARG A 118 -6.38 17.27 -9.18
N ARG A 119 -5.06 17.45 -9.36
CA ARG A 119 -4.51 18.52 -10.19
C ARG A 119 -4.89 18.37 -11.66
N HIS A 120 -4.92 17.14 -12.16
CA HIS A 120 -5.29 16.86 -13.56
C HIS A 120 -6.78 17.11 -13.84
N SER A 121 -7.67 16.95 -12.85
CA SER A 121 -9.10 17.23 -13.01
C SER A 121 -9.43 18.73 -12.95
N SER A 122 -8.67 19.52 -12.20
CA SER A 122 -8.87 20.98 -12.11
C SER A 122 -8.47 21.75 -13.38
N THR A 123 -7.45 21.30 -14.12
CA THR A 123 -6.95 22.01 -15.31
C THR A 123 -7.90 21.93 -16.51
N PHE A 124 -8.81 20.95 -16.54
CA PHE A 124 -9.77 20.76 -17.63
C PHE A 124 -11.12 21.48 -17.44
N SER A 125 -11.31 22.18 -16.31
CA SER A 125 -12.55 22.91 -16.00
C SER A 125 -12.41 24.45 -16.06
N ALA A 126 -11.32 24.95 -16.66
CA ALA A 126 -11.04 26.38 -16.88
C ALA A 126 -10.97 26.67 -18.38
#